data_AF-A0A832TUB1-F1
#
_entry.id   AF-A0A832TUB1-F1
#
_cell.length_a   1.000
_cell.length_b   1.000
_cell.length_c   1.000
_cell.angle_alpha   90.00
_cell.angle_beta   90.00
_cell.angle_gamma   90.00
#
_symmetry.space_group_name_H-M   'P 1'
#
loop_
_entity.id
_entity.type
_entity.pdbx_description
1 polymer ?
#
loop_
_entity_poly.entity_id
_entity_poly.type
_entity_poly.pdbx_seq_one_letter_code
_entity_poly.pdbx_strand_id
1 'polypeptide(L)'
;MVLMEEFPLLETGLEAVRTQEEARLLRIIDELGELGIKFFSGELQRDVAGGAIECTKTLGLAAAEGNMKSSVINAAASLGLIGQEAARNEVHEAVIETVFALKTLGEKTADKEILFPLRLIAISLKEVGKEAIRHGMEKEAITSQFCLKELYIFCKDLGNEFETFNEDFSTLIRDIGRCAADSGLGKAAINAAALMEDF
;
A
#
# COMPACT_ATOMS: atom_id res chain seq x y z
N MET A 1 18.41 -18.10 1.86
CA MET A 1 17.33 -18.85 2.50
C MET A 1 17.26 -18.36 3.94
N VAL A 2 16.55 -17.26 4.15
CA VAL A 2 16.29 -16.72 5.49
C VAL A 2 15.09 -17.49 6.03
N LEU A 3 15.26 -18.00 7.24
CA LEU A 3 14.40 -18.97 7.90
C LEU A 3 12.97 -18.45 7.99
N MET A 4 12.03 -19.28 7.53
CA MET A 4 10.58 -19.11 7.60
C MET A 4 10.02 -19.29 9.03
N GLU A 5 10.86 -19.21 10.07
CA GLU A 5 10.51 -19.56 11.45
C GLU A 5 9.89 -18.41 12.28
N GLU A 6 9.81 -17.17 11.77
CA GLU A 6 9.55 -16.00 12.65
C GLU A 6 8.29 -15.18 12.36
N PHE A 7 7.22 -15.73 11.79
CA PHE A 7 5.90 -15.06 11.84
C PHE A 7 4.75 -16.04 12.07
N PRO A 8 4.48 -16.45 13.33
CA PRO A 8 3.31 -17.26 13.69
C PRO A 8 1.99 -16.69 13.15
N LEU A 9 1.90 -15.35 13.05
CA LEU A 9 0.75 -14.65 12.48
C LEU A 9 0.56 -14.92 10.98
N LEU A 10 1.65 -15.07 10.20
CA LEU A 10 1.55 -15.37 8.77
C LEU A 10 0.96 -16.76 8.53
N GLU A 11 1.47 -17.79 9.21
CA GLU A 11 0.97 -19.16 9.06
C GLU A 11 -0.50 -19.25 9.51
N THR A 12 -0.82 -18.63 10.65
CA THR A 12 -2.18 -18.57 11.18
C THR A 12 -3.13 -17.82 10.23
N GLY A 13 -2.66 -16.76 9.59
CA GLY A 13 -3.43 -15.99 8.61
C GLY A 13 -3.68 -16.78 7.34
N LEU A 14 -2.68 -17.49 6.83
CA LEU A 14 -2.83 -18.35 5.67
C LEU A 14 -3.78 -19.52 5.95
N GLU A 15 -3.79 -20.07 7.16
CA GLU A 15 -4.79 -21.05 7.58
C GLU A 15 -6.20 -20.45 7.56
N ALA A 16 -6.38 -19.23 8.11
CA ALA A 16 -7.67 -18.54 8.07
C ALA A 16 -8.17 -18.31 6.63
N VAL A 17 -7.27 -18.06 5.66
CA VAL A 17 -7.63 -18.02 4.23
C VAL A 17 -8.12 -19.37 3.74
N ARG A 18 -7.38 -20.46 4.04
CA ARG A 18 -7.74 -21.83 3.64
C ARG A 18 -9.08 -22.28 4.22
N THR A 19 -9.38 -21.91 5.46
CA THR A 19 -10.62 -22.27 6.15
C THR A 19 -11.75 -21.26 5.94
N GLN A 20 -11.54 -20.22 5.13
CA GLN A 20 -12.51 -19.16 4.85
C GLN A 20 -12.98 -18.37 6.09
N GLU A 21 -12.12 -18.26 7.11
CA GLU A 21 -12.38 -17.53 8.35
C GLU A 21 -12.00 -16.04 8.23
N GLU A 22 -12.75 -15.26 7.44
CA GLU A 22 -12.42 -13.85 7.17
C GLU A 22 -12.30 -12.99 8.44
N ALA A 23 -13.15 -13.20 9.46
CA ALA A 23 -13.07 -12.48 10.74
C ALA A 23 -11.79 -12.79 11.54
N ARG A 24 -11.22 -13.98 11.36
CA ARG A 24 -9.94 -14.35 11.97
C ARG A 24 -8.79 -13.69 11.20
N LEU A 25 -8.85 -13.71 9.87
CA LEU A 25 -7.86 -13.07 9.03
C LEU A 25 -7.79 -11.55 9.25
N LEU A 26 -8.94 -10.89 9.40
CA LEU A 26 -9.02 -9.46 9.73
C LEU A 26 -8.19 -9.12 10.99
N ARG A 27 -8.42 -9.84 12.09
CA ARG A 27 -7.70 -9.62 13.35
C ARG A 27 -6.19 -9.83 13.23
N ILE A 28 -5.78 -10.83 12.44
CA ILE A 28 -4.36 -11.11 12.21
C ILE A 28 -3.70 -9.98 11.41
N ILE A 29 -4.39 -9.45 10.40
CA ILE A 29 -3.92 -8.30 9.63
C ILE A 29 -3.86 -7.04 10.50
N ASP A 30 -4.86 -6.80 11.35
CA ASP A 30 -4.85 -5.68 12.32
C ASP A 30 -3.62 -5.75 13.23
N GLU A 31 -3.34 -6.93 13.78
CA GLU A 31 -2.20 -7.17 14.67
C GLU A 31 -0.87 -6.91 13.96
N LEU A 32 -0.72 -7.38 12.71
CA LEU A 32 0.46 -7.10 11.89
C LEU A 32 0.58 -5.60 11.58
N GLY A 33 -0.53 -4.92 11.32
CA GLY A 33 -0.61 -3.47 11.15
C GLY A 33 -0.06 -2.72 12.36
N GLU A 34 -0.57 -3.05 13.55
CA GLU A 34 -0.11 -2.46 14.81
C GLU A 34 1.37 -2.74 15.10
N LEU A 35 1.84 -3.96 14.83
CA LEU A 35 3.25 -4.32 15.02
C LEU A 35 4.15 -3.51 14.09
N GLY A 36 3.78 -3.35 12.82
CA GLY A 36 4.52 -2.53 11.87
C GLY A 36 4.58 -1.06 12.30
N ILE A 37 3.47 -0.49 12.76
CA ILE A 37 3.41 0.89 13.28
C ILE A 37 4.31 1.05 14.51
N LYS A 38 4.20 0.17 15.50
CA LYS A 38 5.03 0.20 16.73
C LYS A 38 6.53 0.05 16.42
N PHE A 39 6.88 -0.71 15.40
CA PHE A 39 8.27 -0.87 14.98
C PHE A 39 8.82 0.39 14.34
N PHE A 40 8.13 0.98 13.36
CA PHE A 40 8.65 2.16 12.66
C PHE A 40 8.58 3.44 13.50
N SER A 41 7.71 3.49 14.51
CA SER A 41 7.72 4.54 15.55
C SER A 41 8.83 4.37 16.60
N GLY A 42 9.58 3.26 16.57
CA GLY A 42 10.65 2.97 17.53
C GLY A 42 10.16 2.46 18.89
N GLU A 43 8.87 2.18 19.05
CA GLU A 43 8.28 1.60 20.27
C GLU A 43 8.60 0.10 20.43
N LEU A 44 8.98 -0.58 19.34
CA LEU A 44 9.34 -2.00 19.33
C LEU A 44 10.79 -2.20 18.84
N GLN A 45 11.54 -3.09 19.49
CA GLN A 45 12.92 -3.40 19.11
C GLN A 45 13.00 -4.19 17.79
N ARG A 46 14.17 -4.09 17.13
CA ARG A 46 14.38 -4.49 15.73
C ARG A 46 14.09 -5.95 15.37
N ASP A 47 14.14 -6.84 16.35
CA ASP A 47 14.22 -8.28 16.07
C ASP A 47 12.84 -8.91 15.72
N VAL A 48 11.72 -8.19 15.85
CA VAL A 48 10.37 -8.80 15.75
C VAL A 48 9.52 -8.29 14.58
N ALA A 49 9.80 -7.12 13.99
CA ALA A 49 8.82 -6.45 13.12
C ALA A 49 9.27 -6.04 11.71
N GLY A 50 10.47 -6.45 11.27
CA GLY A 50 10.90 -6.28 9.88
C GLY A 50 10.00 -6.97 8.84
N GLY A 51 9.23 -7.98 9.23
CA GLY A 51 8.34 -8.72 8.33
C GLY A 51 6.88 -8.25 8.28
N ALA A 52 6.49 -7.20 9.03
CA ALA A 52 5.08 -6.78 9.10
C ALA A 52 4.51 -6.35 7.73
N ILE A 53 5.28 -5.60 6.94
CA ILE A 53 4.91 -5.20 5.58
C ILE A 53 4.71 -6.44 4.70
N GLU A 54 5.69 -7.34 4.68
CA GLU A 54 5.67 -8.54 3.83
C GLU A 54 4.55 -9.50 4.22
N CYS A 55 4.33 -9.71 5.52
CA CYS A 55 3.25 -10.57 6.02
C CYS A 55 1.88 -9.98 5.69
N THR A 56 1.69 -8.68 5.91
CA THR A 56 0.43 -7.98 5.60
C THR A 56 0.14 -8.05 4.10
N LYS A 57 1.14 -7.79 3.25
CA LYS A 57 1.05 -7.95 1.79
C LYS A 57 0.65 -9.39 1.43
N THR A 58 1.36 -10.38 1.95
CA THR A 58 1.12 -11.80 1.62
C THR A 58 -0.30 -12.24 2.00
N LEU A 59 -0.77 -11.86 3.19
CA LEU A 59 -2.14 -12.15 3.62
C LEU A 59 -3.18 -11.39 2.80
N GLY A 60 -2.92 -10.13 2.43
CA GLY A 60 -3.77 -9.37 1.52
C GLY A 60 -3.90 -10.02 0.14
N LEU A 61 -2.79 -10.51 -0.43
CA LEU A 61 -2.81 -11.24 -1.71
C LEU A 61 -3.59 -12.55 -1.62
N ALA A 62 -3.41 -13.29 -0.53
CA ALA A 62 -4.15 -14.52 -0.27
C ALA A 62 -5.65 -14.24 -0.05
N ALA A 63 -5.99 -13.15 0.64
CA ALA A 63 -7.36 -12.67 0.79
C ALA A 63 -7.99 -12.31 -0.56
N ALA A 64 -7.26 -11.63 -1.45
CA ALA A 64 -7.74 -11.32 -2.79
C ALA A 64 -7.99 -12.58 -3.62
N GLU A 65 -7.10 -13.58 -3.54
CA GLU A 65 -7.31 -14.88 -4.18
C GLU A 65 -8.55 -15.61 -3.62
N GLY A 66 -8.78 -15.51 -2.32
CA GLY A 66 -9.95 -16.06 -1.63
C GLY A 66 -11.22 -15.21 -1.72
N ASN A 67 -11.22 -14.10 -2.48
CA ASN A 67 -12.34 -13.14 -2.56
C ASN A 67 -12.81 -12.58 -1.18
N MET A 68 -11.91 -12.51 -0.22
CA MET A 68 -12.13 -11.97 1.13
C MET A 68 -11.95 -10.45 1.13
N LYS A 69 -12.94 -9.75 0.55
CA LYS A 69 -12.86 -8.31 0.27
C LYS A 69 -12.57 -7.46 1.51
N SER A 70 -13.13 -7.81 2.66
CA SER A 70 -12.90 -7.07 3.91
C SER A 70 -11.44 -7.19 4.35
N SER A 71 -10.84 -8.38 4.18
CA SER A 71 -9.43 -8.59 4.51
C SER A 71 -8.49 -7.89 3.52
N VAL A 72 -8.85 -7.77 2.24
CA VAL A 72 -8.08 -6.96 1.27
C VAL A 72 -8.09 -5.48 1.66
N ILE A 73 -9.26 -4.95 2.03
CA ILE A 73 -9.42 -3.58 2.54
C ILE A 73 -8.52 -3.37 3.76
N ASN A 74 -8.54 -4.34 4.68
CA ASN A 74 -7.78 -4.24 5.91
C ASN A 74 -6.27 -4.28 5.69
N ALA A 75 -5.81 -5.13 4.77
CA ALA A 75 -4.40 -5.19 4.39
C ALA A 75 -3.95 -3.87 3.75
N ALA A 76 -4.77 -3.29 2.87
CA ALA A 76 -4.50 -2.00 2.24
C ALA A 76 -4.39 -0.87 3.27
N ALA A 77 -5.34 -0.79 4.20
CA ALA A 77 -5.34 0.21 5.27
C ALA A 77 -4.13 0.05 6.19
N SER A 78 -3.84 -1.19 6.62
CA SER A 78 -2.70 -1.51 7.49
C SER A 78 -1.38 -1.15 6.84
N LEU A 79 -1.16 -1.52 5.57
CA LEU A 79 0.01 -1.10 4.80
C LEU A 79 0.06 0.43 4.70
N GLY A 80 -1.04 1.10 4.36
CA GLY A 80 -1.09 2.55 4.28
C GLY A 80 -0.69 3.25 5.58
N LEU A 81 -1.11 2.73 6.74
CA LEU A 81 -0.73 3.28 8.05
C LEU A 81 0.73 2.99 8.39
N ILE A 82 1.22 1.78 8.11
CA ILE A 82 2.63 1.42 8.28
C ILE A 82 3.53 2.35 7.46
N GLY A 83 3.20 2.60 6.18
CA GLY A 83 4.00 3.47 5.31
C GLY A 83 3.98 4.94 5.73
N GLN A 84 2.84 5.42 6.23
CA GLN A 84 2.77 6.76 6.82
C GLN A 84 3.64 6.87 8.07
N GLU A 85 3.61 5.85 8.95
CA GLU A 85 4.45 5.85 10.14
C GLU A 85 5.95 5.76 9.81
N ALA A 86 6.31 4.94 8.83
CA ALA A 86 7.67 4.90 8.30
C ALA A 86 8.11 6.26 7.73
N ALA A 87 7.22 6.99 7.05
CA ALA A 87 7.52 8.32 6.53
C ALA A 87 7.73 9.35 7.65
N ARG A 88 6.89 9.31 8.70
CA ARG A 88 7.03 10.19 9.88
C ARG A 88 8.36 10.04 10.59
N ASN A 89 8.90 8.84 10.58
CA ASN A 89 10.16 8.48 11.21
C ASN A 89 11.32 8.40 10.19
N GLU A 90 11.12 8.93 8.97
CA GLU A 90 12.12 9.04 7.90
C GLU A 90 12.79 7.69 7.54
N VAL A 91 12.07 6.58 7.69
CA VAL A 91 12.53 5.22 7.35
C VAL A 91 12.30 4.98 5.86
N HIS A 92 13.17 5.57 5.03
CA HIS A 92 13.08 5.56 3.55
C HIS A 92 12.78 4.19 2.92
N GLU A 93 13.51 3.16 3.32
CA GLU A 93 13.36 1.81 2.77
C GLU A 93 11.95 1.26 3.03
N ALA A 94 11.43 1.41 4.24
CA ALA A 94 10.11 0.92 4.61
C ALA A 94 8.96 1.66 3.90
N VAL A 95 9.12 2.97 3.62
CA VAL A 95 8.17 3.71 2.80
C VAL A 95 8.11 3.13 1.38
N ILE A 96 9.27 2.87 0.77
CA ILE A 96 9.36 2.29 -0.58
C ILE A 96 8.79 0.87 -0.59
N GLU A 97 9.15 0.03 0.37
CA GLU A 97 8.63 -1.33 0.52
C GLU A 97 7.10 -1.33 0.65
N THR A 98 6.55 -0.44 1.45
CA THR A 98 5.10 -0.30 1.62
C THR A 98 4.41 0.12 0.32
N VAL A 99 4.99 1.09 -0.40
CA VAL A 99 4.46 1.55 -1.69
C VAL A 99 4.43 0.40 -2.71
N PHE A 100 5.49 -0.40 -2.80
CA PHE A 100 5.49 -1.57 -3.67
C PHE A 100 4.53 -2.66 -3.22
N ALA A 101 4.43 -2.91 -1.91
CA ALA A 101 3.46 -3.86 -1.36
C ALA A 101 2.01 -3.47 -1.73
N LEU A 102 1.67 -2.18 -1.59
CA LEU A 102 0.37 -1.65 -2.00
C LEU A 102 0.16 -1.78 -3.51
N LYS A 103 1.15 -1.47 -4.34
CA LYS A 103 1.06 -1.64 -5.80
C LYS A 103 0.75 -3.08 -6.17
N THR A 104 1.52 -4.05 -5.66
CA THR A 104 1.32 -5.48 -5.94
C THR A 104 -0.04 -5.97 -5.45
N LEU A 105 -0.50 -5.52 -4.28
CA LEU A 105 -1.85 -5.82 -3.79
C LEU A 105 -2.91 -5.23 -4.73
N GLY A 106 -2.70 -4.02 -5.24
CA GLY A 106 -3.56 -3.34 -6.20
C GLY A 106 -3.70 -4.12 -7.51
N GLU A 107 -2.58 -4.52 -8.12
CA GLU A 107 -2.56 -5.31 -9.35
C GLU A 107 -3.33 -6.63 -9.16
N LYS A 108 -3.09 -7.33 -8.04
CA LYS A 108 -3.82 -8.56 -7.72
C LYS A 108 -5.31 -8.32 -7.51
N THR A 109 -5.67 -7.22 -6.87
CA THR A 109 -7.07 -6.85 -6.62
C THR A 109 -7.80 -6.50 -7.92
N ALA A 110 -7.11 -5.85 -8.86
CA ALA A 110 -7.63 -5.54 -10.18
C ALA A 110 -7.79 -6.80 -11.05
N ASP A 111 -6.81 -7.70 -11.04
CA ASP A 111 -6.87 -9.04 -11.68
C ASP A 111 -8.08 -9.87 -11.18
N LYS A 112 -8.48 -9.68 -9.92
CA LYS A 112 -9.65 -10.34 -9.32
C LYS A 112 -10.95 -9.55 -9.45
N GLU A 113 -10.94 -8.41 -10.13
CA GLU A 113 -12.11 -7.54 -10.35
C GLU A 113 -12.77 -7.04 -9.04
N ILE A 114 -11.96 -6.86 -7.99
CA ILE A 114 -12.40 -6.45 -6.67
C ILE A 114 -12.33 -4.91 -6.56
N LEU A 115 -13.28 -4.22 -7.21
CA LEU A 115 -13.22 -2.76 -7.46
C LEU A 115 -13.10 -1.88 -6.20
N PHE A 116 -13.92 -2.13 -5.18
CA PHE A 116 -13.96 -1.27 -4.00
C PHE A 116 -12.64 -1.30 -3.19
N PRO A 117 -12.04 -2.47 -2.91
CA PRO A 117 -10.71 -2.52 -2.30
C PRO A 117 -9.59 -1.90 -3.15
N LEU A 118 -9.65 -2.00 -4.48
CA LEU A 118 -8.69 -1.33 -5.37
C LEU A 118 -8.65 0.19 -5.12
N ARG A 119 -9.82 0.78 -4.88
CA ARG A 119 -9.93 2.21 -4.52
C ARG A 119 -9.19 2.56 -3.25
N LEU A 120 -9.36 1.75 -2.22
CA LEU A 120 -8.69 2.00 -0.95
C LEU A 120 -7.17 1.83 -1.06
N ILE A 121 -6.70 0.89 -1.89
CA ILE A 121 -5.27 0.69 -2.17
C ILE A 121 -4.68 1.93 -2.83
N ALA A 122 -5.33 2.47 -3.86
CA ALA A 122 -4.90 3.70 -4.52
C ALA A 122 -4.90 4.91 -3.57
N ILE A 123 -5.92 5.04 -2.71
CA ILE A 123 -5.95 6.08 -1.67
C ILE A 123 -4.80 5.90 -0.67
N SER A 124 -4.50 4.66 -0.28
CA SER A 124 -3.41 4.35 0.65
C SER A 124 -2.05 4.71 0.07
N LEU A 125 -1.80 4.41 -1.22
CA LEU A 125 -0.62 4.87 -1.95
C LEU A 125 -0.49 6.40 -1.88
N LYS A 126 -1.59 7.12 -2.15
CA LYS A 126 -1.61 8.59 -2.11
C LYS A 126 -1.28 9.13 -0.72
N GLU A 127 -1.91 8.61 0.34
CA GLU A 127 -1.65 9.14 1.69
C GLU A 127 -0.23 8.84 2.16
N VAL A 128 0.36 7.68 1.82
CA VAL A 128 1.80 7.42 2.05
C VAL A 128 2.66 8.42 1.28
N GLY A 129 2.35 8.68 0.01
CA GLY A 129 3.08 9.66 -0.79
C GLY A 129 2.98 11.09 -0.24
N LYS A 130 1.81 11.51 0.25
CA LYS A 130 1.64 12.81 0.91
C LYS A 130 2.38 12.90 2.24
N GLU A 131 2.42 11.82 3.01
CA GLU A 131 3.20 11.79 4.25
C GLU A 131 4.70 11.92 3.95
N ALA A 132 5.19 11.20 2.94
CA ALA A 132 6.56 11.35 2.45
C ALA A 132 6.89 12.82 2.09
N ILE A 133 5.98 13.52 1.40
CA ILE A 133 6.13 14.96 1.10
C ILE A 133 6.27 15.81 2.37
N ARG A 134 5.42 15.58 3.38
CA ARG A 134 5.45 16.33 4.64
C ARG A 134 6.79 16.19 5.37
N HIS A 135 7.51 15.11 5.13
CA HIS A 135 8.81 14.79 5.71
C HIS A 135 9.99 14.97 4.74
N GLY A 136 9.80 15.68 3.62
CA GLY A 136 10.91 15.99 2.69
C GLY A 136 11.41 14.81 1.86
N MET A 137 10.70 13.67 1.90
CA MET A 137 11.07 12.41 1.25
C MET A 137 10.61 12.41 -0.22
N GLU A 138 11.22 13.29 -1.00
CA GLU A 138 10.78 13.60 -2.37
C GLU A 138 10.85 12.38 -3.31
N LYS A 139 11.86 11.51 -3.13
CA LYS A 139 12.03 10.29 -3.92
C LYS A 139 10.87 9.32 -3.68
N GLU A 140 10.50 9.12 -2.43
CA GLU A 140 9.46 8.19 -1.98
C GLU A 140 8.08 8.65 -2.46
N ALA A 141 7.82 9.96 -2.39
CA ALA A 141 6.60 10.55 -2.95
C ALA A 141 6.52 10.34 -4.48
N ILE A 142 7.63 10.53 -5.20
CA ILE A 142 7.72 10.22 -6.64
C ILE A 142 7.45 8.73 -6.91
N THR A 143 8.01 7.83 -6.10
CA THR A 143 7.76 6.38 -6.21
C THR A 143 6.27 6.07 -6.04
N SER A 144 5.58 6.70 -5.08
CA SER A 144 4.13 6.56 -4.92
C SER A 144 3.35 7.05 -6.15
N GLN A 145 3.70 8.20 -6.72
CA GLN A 145 3.09 8.72 -7.95
C GLN A 145 3.27 7.76 -9.14
N PHE A 146 4.47 7.20 -9.32
CA PHE A 146 4.72 6.19 -10.36
C PHE A 146 3.89 4.93 -10.13
N CYS A 147 3.82 4.41 -8.90
CA CYS A 147 3.03 3.22 -8.60
C CYS A 147 1.54 3.43 -8.87
N LEU A 148 1.00 4.63 -8.61
CA LEU A 148 -0.36 5.00 -9.00
C LEU A 148 -0.55 4.99 -10.53
N LYS A 149 0.42 5.53 -11.30
CA LYS A 149 0.36 5.52 -12.75
C LYS A 149 0.45 4.11 -13.32
N GLU A 150 1.37 3.29 -12.82
CA GLU A 150 1.53 1.90 -13.24
C GLU A 150 0.29 1.08 -12.93
N LEU A 151 -0.32 1.27 -11.76
CA LEU A 151 -1.57 0.60 -11.40
C LEU A 151 -2.73 1.04 -12.31
N TYR A 152 -2.81 2.32 -12.68
CA TYR A 152 -3.76 2.78 -13.70
C TYR A 152 -3.55 2.09 -15.05
N ILE A 153 -2.32 2.03 -15.55
CA ILE A 153 -2.00 1.36 -16.82
C ILE A 153 -2.38 -0.12 -16.75
N PHE A 154 -2.06 -0.80 -15.65
CA PHE A 154 -2.44 -2.20 -15.42
C PHE A 154 -3.97 -2.39 -15.48
N CYS A 155 -4.74 -1.53 -14.82
CA CYS A 155 -6.20 -1.61 -14.85
C CYS A 155 -6.78 -1.34 -16.25
N LYS A 156 -6.19 -0.40 -16.99
CA LYS A 156 -6.57 -0.06 -18.36
C LYS A 156 -6.35 -1.24 -19.31
N ASP A 157 -5.20 -1.91 -19.19
CA ASP A 157 -4.83 -3.04 -20.05
C ASP A 157 -5.71 -4.29 -19.82
N LEU A 158 -6.35 -4.40 -18.64
CA LEU A 158 -7.32 -5.46 -18.35
C LEU A 158 -8.67 -5.30 -19.08
N GLY A 159 -8.95 -4.15 -19.71
CA GLY A 159 -10.10 -3.97 -20.61
C GLY A 159 -11.50 -3.97 -19.97
N ASN A 160 -11.58 -3.89 -18.64
CA ASN A 160 -12.82 -3.95 -17.86
C ASN A 160 -13.41 -2.56 -17.56
N GLU A 161 -14.66 -2.51 -17.04
CA GLU A 161 -15.48 -1.33 -16.65
C GLU A 161 -14.85 -0.39 -15.57
N PHE A 162 -13.52 -0.38 -15.42
CA PHE A 162 -12.77 0.53 -14.55
C PHE A 162 -12.81 2.00 -15.02
N GLU A 163 -13.54 2.34 -16.09
CA GLU A 163 -13.71 3.75 -16.53
C GLU A 163 -14.19 4.67 -15.40
N THR A 164 -15.02 4.18 -14.48
CA THR A 164 -15.44 4.96 -13.30
C THR A 164 -14.35 5.12 -12.24
N PHE A 165 -13.31 4.29 -12.27
CA PHE A 165 -12.16 4.35 -11.37
C PHE A 165 -10.97 5.13 -11.98
N ASN A 166 -10.91 5.27 -13.30
CA ASN A 166 -9.85 5.97 -14.03
C ASN A 166 -9.74 7.46 -13.65
N GLU A 167 -10.87 8.14 -13.42
CA GLU A 167 -10.88 9.55 -13.01
C GLU A 167 -10.27 9.78 -11.61
N ASP A 168 -10.22 8.74 -10.77
CA ASP A 168 -9.66 8.85 -9.42
C ASP A 168 -8.12 8.90 -9.44
N PHE A 169 -7.44 8.07 -10.24
CA PHE A 169 -5.96 7.97 -10.21
C PHE A 169 -5.24 9.29 -10.55
N SER A 170 -5.69 10.00 -11.59
CA SER A 170 -5.11 11.30 -11.96
C SER A 170 -5.30 12.31 -10.82
N THR A 171 -6.46 12.29 -10.15
CA THR A 171 -6.73 13.13 -8.98
C THR A 171 -5.85 12.76 -7.79
N LEU A 172 -5.60 11.47 -7.55
CA LEU A 172 -4.71 11.02 -6.48
C LEU A 172 -3.25 11.48 -6.73
N ILE A 173 -2.73 11.33 -7.95
CA ILE A 173 -1.39 11.83 -8.33
C ILE A 173 -1.32 13.35 -8.19
N ARG A 174 -2.34 14.06 -8.67
CA ARG A 174 -2.46 15.52 -8.55
C ARG A 174 -2.44 15.98 -7.09
N ASP A 175 -3.10 15.26 -6.19
CA ASP A 175 -3.12 15.58 -4.77
C ASP A 175 -1.74 15.47 -4.13
N ILE A 176 -0.93 14.46 -4.50
CA ILE A 176 0.48 14.38 -4.07
C ILE A 176 1.26 15.56 -4.66
N GLY A 177 1.09 15.85 -5.96
CA GLY A 177 1.77 16.95 -6.66
C GLY A 177 1.47 18.32 -6.06
N ARG A 178 0.21 18.59 -5.70
CA ARG A 178 -0.19 19.83 -5.01
C ARG A 178 0.47 19.91 -3.64
N CYS A 179 0.43 18.83 -2.86
CA CYS A 179 1.12 18.76 -1.58
C CYS A 179 2.62 19.04 -1.72
N ALA A 180 3.26 18.52 -2.77
CA ALA A 180 4.67 18.74 -3.07
C ALA A 180 4.97 20.20 -3.42
N ALA A 181 4.14 20.82 -4.26
CA ALA A 181 4.26 22.23 -4.63
C ALA A 181 4.13 23.14 -3.40
N ASP A 182 3.13 22.89 -2.55
CA ASP A 182 2.91 23.63 -1.29
C ASP A 182 4.09 23.48 -0.32
N SER A 183 4.80 22.35 -0.37
CA SER A 183 5.96 22.04 0.48
C SER A 183 7.31 22.44 -0.15
N GLY A 184 7.32 23.05 -1.35
CA GLY A 184 8.55 23.43 -2.05
C GLY A 184 9.35 22.26 -2.65
N LEU A 185 8.78 21.05 -2.71
CA LEU A 185 9.40 19.85 -3.28
C LEU A 185 9.13 19.80 -4.79
N GLY A 186 9.91 20.60 -5.52
CA GLY A 186 9.68 20.88 -6.94
C GLY A 186 9.78 19.67 -7.87
N LYS A 187 10.65 18.69 -7.61
CA LYS A 187 10.76 17.51 -8.48
C LYS A 187 9.52 16.63 -8.36
N ALA A 188 8.99 16.44 -7.15
CA ALA A 188 7.76 15.68 -6.95
C ALA A 188 6.53 16.39 -7.54
N ALA A 189 6.50 17.73 -7.49
CA ALA A 189 5.44 18.52 -8.14
C ALA A 189 5.50 18.40 -9.68
N ILE A 190 6.69 18.55 -10.26
CA ILE A 190 6.91 18.41 -11.72
C ILE A 190 6.60 16.98 -12.18
N ASN A 191 7.02 15.97 -11.41
CA ASN A 191 6.76 14.58 -11.75
C ASN A 191 5.26 14.26 -11.78
N ALA A 192 4.49 14.76 -10.79
CA ALA A 192 3.04 14.63 -10.82
C ALA A 192 2.42 15.27 -12.07
N ALA A 193 2.87 16.48 -12.44
CA ALA A 193 2.40 17.16 -13.66
C ALA A 193 2.70 16.35 -14.92
N ALA A 194 3.92 15.85 -15.07
CA ALA A 194 4.34 15.04 -16.21
C ALA A 194 3.52 13.74 -16.33
N LEU A 195 3.30 13.02 -15.23
CA LEU A 195 2.51 11.77 -15.24
C LEU A 195 1.05 11.98 -15.66
N MET A 196 0.52 13.20 -15.46
CA MET A 196 -0.84 13.58 -15.83
C MET A 196 -1.02 13.85 -17.33
N GLU A 197 0.05 14.13 -18.08
CA GLU A 197 -0.04 14.42 -19.53
C GLU A 197 -0.50 13.20 -20.34
N ASP A 198 -0.20 11.99 -19.84
CA ASP A 198 -0.44 10.71 -20.52
C ASP A 198 -1.66 9.93 -19.97
N PHE A 199 -2.63 10.59 -19.31
CA PHE A 199 -3.83 9.90 -18.78
C PHE A 199 -4.90 9.68 -19.84
#